data_AF-A0A3R7WH49-F1
#
_entry.id   AF-A0A3R7WH49-F1
#
_cell.length_a   1.000
_cell.length_b   1.000
_cell.length_c   1.000
_cell.angle_alpha   90.00
_cell.angle_beta   90.00
_cell.angle_gamma   90.00
#
_symmetry.space_group_name_H-M   'P 1'
#
loop_
_entity.id
_entity.type
_entity.pdbx_description
1 polymer ?
#
loop_
_entity_poly.entity_id
_entity_poly.type
_entity_poly.pdbx_seq_one_letter_code
_entity_poly.pdbx_strand_id
1 'polypeptide(L)'
;MPSHAAMKLNVHAPPFYPTLGWKTAITDDVIQAFNIPYSPGVVNADGFVILDQEFYTREVPDEELFDPAFYPFTQTDLRELEACDQMNELLAELELLDMQEELHRKLADKCHELKDNRRSQESTIWNILMKTSKDEEAAFRALRNKKLTPTHQQHAKSPRFSRGLNQPRHFN
;
A
#
# COMPACT_ATOMS: atom_id res chain seq x y z
N MET A 1 -32.87 16.85 31.66
CA MET A 1 -32.84 15.52 31.01
C MET A 1 -33.22 14.49 32.06
N PRO A 2 -34.38 13.80 31.95
CA PRO A 2 -34.76 12.77 32.91
C PRO A 2 -33.95 11.49 32.66
N SER A 3 -33.58 10.80 33.74
CA SER A 3 -32.72 9.61 33.75
C SER A 3 -33.49 8.36 33.30
N HIS A 4 -33.01 7.66 32.27
CA HIS A 4 -33.48 6.33 31.90
C HIS A 4 -33.03 5.31 32.97
N ALA A 5 -33.98 4.72 33.69
CA ALA A 5 -33.73 3.61 34.58
C ALA A 5 -33.36 2.37 33.75
N ALA A 6 -32.20 1.79 33.99
CA ALA A 6 -31.74 0.59 33.31
C ALA A 6 -32.66 -0.61 33.67
N MET A 7 -33.35 -1.17 32.68
CA MET A 7 -34.07 -2.44 32.81
C MET A 7 -33.08 -3.55 33.18
N LYS A 8 -33.26 -4.17 34.36
CA LYS A 8 -32.48 -5.35 34.79
C LYS A 8 -33.30 -6.62 34.56
N LEU A 9 -32.68 -7.60 33.91
CA LEU A 9 -33.27 -8.94 33.68
C LEU A 9 -33.42 -9.71 35.00
N ASN A 10 -34.59 -10.29 35.24
CA ASN A 10 -34.88 -11.09 36.45
C ASN A 10 -34.49 -12.57 36.22
N VAL A 11 -33.43 -13.01 36.88
CA VAL A 11 -32.91 -14.40 36.82
C VAL A 11 -33.89 -15.44 37.39
N HIS A 12 -34.86 -15.01 38.19
CA HIS A 12 -35.85 -15.90 38.81
C HIS A 12 -37.23 -15.85 38.13
N ALA A 13 -37.32 -15.38 36.89
CA ALA A 13 -38.58 -15.42 36.15
C ALA A 13 -39.02 -16.88 35.90
N PRO A 14 -40.33 -17.19 36.07
CA PRO A 14 -40.85 -18.53 35.74
C PRO A 14 -40.70 -18.82 34.24
N PRO A 15 -40.63 -20.10 33.83
CA PRO A 15 -40.59 -20.47 32.42
C PRO A 15 -41.83 -19.94 31.68
N PHE A 16 -41.61 -19.24 30.57
CA PHE A 16 -42.70 -18.77 29.72
C PHE A 16 -43.18 -19.91 28.82
N TYR A 17 -44.45 -20.26 28.93
CA TYR A 17 -45.12 -21.17 27.99
C TYR A 17 -46.06 -20.34 27.12
N PRO A 18 -45.77 -20.21 25.81
CA PRO A 18 -46.67 -19.49 24.92
C PRO A 18 -48.01 -20.23 24.84
N THR A 19 -49.10 -19.48 25.01
CA THR A 19 -50.47 -19.98 24.89
C THR A 19 -50.86 -20.32 23.46
N LEU A 20 -50.10 -19.80 22.48
CA LEU A 20 -50.29 -20.02 21.06
C LEU A 20 -49.10 -20.81 20.49
N GLY A 21 -49.40 -21.85 19.72
CA GLY A 21 -48.37 -22.59 18.99
C GLY A 21 -47.79 -21.75 17.84
N TRP A 22 -46.52 -21.98 17.48
CA TRP A 22 -45.82 -21.26 16.42
C TRP A 22 -46.41 -21.40 15.01
N LYS A 23 -47.45 -22.21 14.83
CA LYS A 23 -48.12 -22.45 13.54
C LYS A 23 -49.57 -21.98 13.49
N THR A 24 -50.08 -21.39 14.57
CA THR A 24 -51.45 -20.89 14.61
C THR A 24 -51.46 -19.50 14.00
N ALA A 25 -52.11 -19.34 12.85
CA ALA A 25 -52.30 -18.04 12.24
C ALA A 25 -53.02 -17.11 13.24
N ILE A 26 -52.42 -15.95 13.51
CA ILE A 26 -52.98 -14.97 14.44
C ILE A 26 -53.91 -14.07 13.63
N THR A 27 -55.16 -14.51 13.50
CA THR A 27 -56.26 -13.76 12.86
C THR A 27 -57.01 -12.91 13.90
N ASP A 28 -57.79 -11.92 13.45
CA ASP A 28 -58.50 -10.96 14.33
C ASP A 28 -59.40 -11.63 15.39
N ASP A 29 -60.02 -12.76 15.04
CA ASP A 29 -60.82 -13.60 15.92
C ASP A 29 -59.99 -14.28 17.01
N VAL A 30 -58.76 -14.69 16.72
CA VAL A 30 -57.80 -15.23 17.70
C VAL A 30 -57.35 -14.15 18.67
N ILE A 31 -57.08 -12.94 18.16
CA ILE A 31 -56.72 -11.77 18.97
C ILE A 31 -57.84 -11.46 19.98
N GLN A 32 -59.09 -11.48 19.51
CA GLN A 32 -60.25 -11.24 20.36
C GLN A 32 -60.50 -12.37 21.36
N ALA A 33 -60.40 -13.64 20.93
CA ALA A 33 -60.67 -14.80 21.77
C ALA A 33 -59.67 -14.96 22.92
N PHE A 34 -58.39 -14.67 22.66
CA PHE A 34 -57.32 -14.80 23.65
C PHE A 34 -56.99 -13.49 24.37
N ASN A 35 -57.77 -12.43 24.12
CA ASN A 35 -57.57 -11.08 24.66
C ASN A 35 -56.10 -10.64 24.53
N ILE A 36 -55.52 -10.91 23.37
CA ILE A 36 -54.14 -10.58 23.06
C ILE A 36 -54.07 -9.06 23.01
N PRO A 37 -53.15 -8.42 23.75
CA PRO A 37 -52.99 -6.97 23.68
C PRO A 37 -52.57 -6.57 22.27
N TYR A 38 -53.56 -6.17 21.47
CA TYR A 38 -53.41 -5.64 20.13
C TYR A 38 -53.93 -4.20 20.14
N SER A 39 -53.11 -3.28 19.66
CA SER A 39 -53.48 -1.88 19.54
C SER A 39 -53.29 -1.46 18.08
N PRO A 40 -54.37 -1.05 17.37
CA PRO A 40 -54.29 -0.63 15.97
C PRO A 40 -53.36 0.59 15.74
N GLY A 41 -53.02 1.32 16.80
CA GLY A 41 -52.22 2.55 16.75
C GLY A 41 -50.90 2.51 17.49
N VAL A 42 -50.44 1.34 17.96
CA VAL A 42 -49.23 1.22 18.78
C VAL A 42 -48.29 0.18 18.19
N VAL A 43 -47.52 0.63 17.18
CA VAL A 43 -46.25 0.02 16.76
C VAL A 43 -45.14 0.28 17.82
N ASN A 44 -45.43 1.07 18.87
CA ASN A 44 -44.43 1.64 19.77
C ASN A 44 -44.68 1.37 21.27
N ALA A 45 -45.07 0.15 21.66
CA ALA A 45 -45.02 -0.29 23.06
C ALA A 45 -44.59 -1.75 23.16
N ASP A 46 -43.66 -2.01 24.08
CA ASP A 46 -42.81 -3.21 24.19
C ASP A 46 -43.58 -4.54 24.27
N GLY A 47 -43.69 -5.25 23.14
CA GLY A 47 -44.16 -6.64 23.06
C GLY A 47 -44.06 -7.20 21.64
N PHE A 48 -43.44 -8.38 21.47
CA PHE A 48 -43.24 -8.99 20.15
C PHE A 48 -44.55 -9.54 19.58
N VAL A 49 -45.02 -8.95 18.48
CA VAL A 49 -45.96 -9.57 17.54
C VAL A 49 -45.19 -9.83 16.25
N ILE A 50 -44.82 -11.09 16.00
CA ILE A 50 -44.33 -11.50 14.67
C ILE A 50 -45.59 -11.75 13.85
N LEU A 51 -46.05 -10.70 13.18
CA LEU A 51 -47.00 -10.83 12.07
C LEU A 51 -46.25 -11.58 10.98
N ASP A 52 -46.77 -12.73 10.55
CA ASP A 52 -46.33 -13.35 9.30
C ASP A 52 -46.55 -12.30 8.21
N GLN A 53 -45.44 -11.72 7.73
CA GLN A 53 -45.48 -10.72 6.70
C GLN A 53 -45.85 -11.44 5.41
N GLU A 54 -47.14 -11.44 5.06
CA GLU A 54 -47.61 -11.92 3.77
C GLU A 54 -46.94 -11.10 2.67
N PHE A 55 -45.87 -11.63 2.08
CA PHE A 55 -45.26 -11.04 0.92
C PHE A 55 -46.22 -11.21 -0.26
N TYR A 56 -46.94 -10.14 -0.60
CA TYR A 56 -47.66 -10.03 -1.87
C TYR A 56 -46.63 -10.06 -3.00
N THR A 57 -46.33 -11.27 -3.48
CA THR A 57 -45.47 -11.50 -4.65
C THR A 57 -46.30 -11.27 -5.91
N ARG A 58 -46.51 -9.99 -6.24
CA ARG A 58 -46.93 -9.63 -7.59
C ARG A 58 -45.73 -9.76 -8.50
N GLU A 59 -45.82 -10.61 -9.52
CA GLU A 59 -44.84 -10.64 -10.61
C GLU A 59 -44.87 -9.29 -11.33
N VAL A 60 -43.73 -8.60 -11.33
CA VAL A 60 -43.53 -7.31 -12.02
C VAL A 60 -43.01 -7.62 -13.43
N PRO A 61 -43.70 -7.20 -14.49
CA PRO A 61 -43.22 -7.37 -15.86
C PRO A 61 -41.86 -6.69 -16.07
N ASP A 62 -41.02 -7.27 -16.93
CA ASP A 62 -39.68 -6.75 -17.22
C ASP A 62 -39.72 -5.30 -17.74
N GLU A 63 -40.80 -4.93 -18.44
CA GLU A 63 -41.04 -3.59 -18.96
C GLU A 63 -41.28 -2.55 -17.84
N GLU A 64 -41.76 -2.99 -16.67
CA GLU A 64 -42.04 -2.13 -15.50
C GLU A 64 -40.85 -2.11 -14.51
N LEU A 65 -39.90 -3.03 -14.65
CA LEU A 65 -38.84 -3.29 -13.66
C LEU A 65 -37.88 -2.10 -13.46
N PHE A 66 -37.76 -1.24 -14.46
CA PHE A 66 -36.88 -0.06 -14.44
C PHE A 66 -37.57 1.21 -14.91
N ASP A 67 -38.91 1.21 -15.01
CA ASP A 67 -39.65 2.40 -15.40
C ASP A 67 -39.77 3.35 -14.19
N PRO A 68 -39.18 4.57 -14.26
CA PRO A 68 -39.27 5.54 -13.18
C PRO A 68 -40.70 6.00 -12.91
N ALA A 69 -41.64 5.79 -13.83
CA ALA A 69 -43.06 6.08 -13.61
C ALA A 69 -43.70 5.12 -12.58
N PHE A 70 -43.21 3.88 -12.49
CA PHE A 70 -43.69 2.88 -11.55
C PHE A 70 -42.81 2.81 -10.29
N TYR A 71 -41.49 2.99 -10.46
CA TYR A 71 -40.51 2.99 -9.37
C TYR A 71 -39.65 4.26 -9.43
N PRO A 72 -40.21 5.43 -9.07
CA PRO A 72 -39.47 6.68 -9.09
C PRO A 72 -38.35 6.64 -8.05
N PHE A 73 -37.19 7.18 -8.41
CA PHE A 73 -36.08 7.33 -7.48
C PHE A 73 -36.51 8.14 -6.26
N THR A 74 -36.28 7.56 -5.09
CA THR A 74 -36.47 8.28 -3.84
C THR A 74 -35.31 9.25 -3.62
N GLN A 75 -35.53 10.23 -2.74
CA GLN A 75 -34.46 11.16 -2.36
C GLN A 75 -33.27 10.45 -1.71
N THR A 76 -33.50 9.28 -1.11
CA THR A 76 -32.46 8.42 -0.54
C THR A 76 -31.64 7.79 -1.66
N ASP A 77 -32.27 7.21 -2.67
CA ASP A 77 -31.58 6.57 -3.81
C ASP A 77 -30.67 7.58 -4.54
N LEU A 78 -31.16 8.81 -4.72
CA LEU A 78 -30.36 9.88 -5.34
C LEU A 78 -29.15 10.28 -4.48
N ARG A 79 -29.30 10.29 -3.15
CA ARG A 79 -28.19 10.60 -2.25
C ARG A 79 -27.16 9.46 -2.19
N GLU A 80 -27.64 8.22 -2.24
CA GLU A 80 -26.76 7.04 -2.32
C GLU A 80 -25.98 7.01 -3.64
N LEU A 81 -26.63 7.39 -4.75
CA LEU A 81 -25.97 7.52 -6.04
C LEU A 81 -24.90 8.61 -6.03
N GLU A 82 -25.20 9.79 -5.47
CA GLU A 82 -24.23 10.87 -5.32
C GLU A 82 -23.03 10.45 -4.44
N ALA A 83 -23.27 9.70 -3.36
CA ALA A 83 -22.20 9.17 -2.52
C ALA A 83 -21.33 8.15 -3.27
N CYS A 84 -21.92 7.33 -4.14
CA CYS A 84 -21.17 6.41 -5.00
C CYS A 84 -20.26 7.17 -5.97
N ASP A 85 -20.75 8.24 -6.59
CA ASP A 85 -19.96 9.07 -7.50
C ASP A 85 -18.77 9.71 -6.79
N GLN A 86 -18.99 10.28 -5.60
CA GLN A 86 -17.93 10.85 -4.78
C GLN A 86 -16.87 9.81 -4.37
N MET A 87 -17.32 8.60 -4.02
CA MET A 87 -16.41 7.51 -3.69
C MET A 87 -15.58 7.07 -4.90
N ASN A 88 -16.19 6.97 -6.08
CA ASN A 88 -15.49 6.59 -7.30
C ASN A 88 -14.42 7.63 -7.69
N GLU A 89 -14.72 8.92 -7.53
CA GLU A 89 -13.75 10.00 -7.76
C GLU A 89 -12.54 9.87 -6.81
N LEU A 90 -12.80 9.67 -5.52
CA LEU A 90 -11.74 9.49 -4.53
C LEU A 90 -10.88 8.24 -4.78
N LEU A 91 -11.50 7.14 -5.21
CA LEU A 91 -10.78 5.91 -5.57
C LEU A 91 -9.90 6.12 -6.80
N ALA A 92 -10.36 6.88 -7.80
CA ALA A 92 -9.55 7.21 -8.97
C ALA A 92 -8.35 8.12 -8.60
N GLU A 93 -8.52 9.06 -7.68
CA GLU A 93 -7.40 9.88 -7.17
C GLU A 93 -6.38 9.03 -6.41
N LEU A 94 -6.84 8.08 -5.59
CA LEU A 94 -5.97 7.14 -4.88
C LEU A 94 -5.15 6.28 -5.84
N GLU A 95 -5.76 5.75 -6.89
CA GLU A 95 -5.04 4.96 -7.91
C GLU A 95 -3.92 5.78 -8.58
N LEU A 96 -4.18 7.07 -8.85
CA LEU A 96 -3.17 7.97 -9.40
C LEU A 96 -2.00 8.20 -8.42
N LEU A 97 -2.29 8.38 -7.13
CA LEU A 97 -1.27 8.55 -6.08
C LEU A 97 -0.43 7.29 -5.90
N ASP A 98 -1.05 6.11 -5.90
CA ASP A 98 -0.34 4.83 -5.81
C ASP A 98 0.62 4.65 -7.00
N MET A 99 0.16 4.99 -8.22
CA MET A 99 1.04 4.97 -9.40
C MET A 99 2.19 5.97 -9.27
N GLN A 100 1.95 7.15 -8.71
CA GLN A 100 3.00 8.14 -8.46
C GLN A 100 4.03 7.62 -7.45
N GLU A 101 3.59 7.02 -6.34
CA GLU A 101 4.48 6.39 -5.36
C GLU A 101 5.31 5.27 -5.99
N GLU A 102 4.68 4.40 -6.78
CA GLU A 102 5.38 3.32 -7.46
C GLU A 102 6.47 3.84 -8.40
N LEU A 103 6.18 4.90 -9.17
CA LEU A 103 7.15 5.58 -10.03
C LEU A 103 8.30 6.20 -9.22
N HIS A 104 8.00 6.85 -8.09
CA HIS A 104 9.04 7.38 -7.20
C HIS A 104 9.95 6.27 -6.67
N ARG A 105 9.38 5.12 -6.26
CA ARG A 105 10.17 3.97 -5.81
C ARG A 105 11.06 3.43 -6.93
N LYS A 106 10.49 3.20 -8.12
CA LYS A 106 11.26 2.75 -9.31
C LYS A 106 12.40 3.71 -9.66
N LEU A 107 12.17 5.02 -9.55
CA LEU A 107 13.20 6.03 -9.81
C LEU A 107 14.31 5.99 -8.75
N ALA A 108 13.94 5.85 -7.47
CA ALA A 108 14.89 5.71 -6.37
C ALA A 108 15.76 4.45 -6.53
N ASP A 109 15.15 3.30 -6.84
CA ASP A 109 15.83 2.04 -7.09
C ASP A 109 16.82 2.17 -8.25
N LYS A 110 16.39 2.77 -9.36
CA LYS A 110 17.26 3.01 -10.52
C LYS A 110 18.41 3.97 -10.21
N CYS A 111 18.17 5.00 -9.40
CA CYS A 111 19.24 5.90 -8.95
C CYS A 111 20.25 5.18 -8.06
N HIS A 112 19.80 4.26 -7.22
CA HIS A 112 20.69 3.45 -6.39
C HIS A 112 21.52 2.49 -7.24
N GLU A 113 20.88 1.77 -8.18
CA GLU A 113 21.54 0.88 -9.13
C GLU A 113 22.63 1.60 -9.93
N LEU A 114 22.34 2.79 -10.46
CA LEU A 114 23.31 3.58 -11.21
C LEU A 114 24.49 4.04 -10.34
N LYS A 115 24.24 4.41 -9.07
CA LYS A 115 25.32 4.77 -8.13
C LYS A 115 26.20 3.57 -7.82
N ASP A 116 25.62 2.39 -7.63
CA ASP A 116 26.37 1.17 -7.34
C ASP A 116 27.17 0.70 -8.56
N ASN A 117 26.59 0.76 -9.75
CA ASN A 117 27.29 0.48 -11.00
C ASN A 117 28.46 1.45 -11.20
N ARG A 118 28.25 2.75 -10.96
CA ARG A 118 29.33 3.75 -11.01
C ARG A 118 30.45 3.44 -10.01
N ARG A 119 30.14 3.09 -8.76
CA ARG A 119 31.15 2.70 -7.76
C ARG A 119 31.94 1.46 -8.18
N SER A 120 31.26 0.47 -8.76
CA SER A 120 31.89 -0.75 -9.29
C SER A 120 32.85 -0.44 -10.45
N GLN A 121 32.44 0.43 -11.37
CA GLN A 121 33.27 0.88 -12.47
C GLN A 121 34.47 1.71 -11.99
N GLU A 122 34.27 2.64 -11.05
CA GLU A 122 35.37 3.41 -10.44
C GLU A 122 36.40 2.50 -9.78
N SER A 123 35.97 1.47 -9.04
CA SER A 123 36.86 0.47 -8.46
C SER A 123 37.63 -0.31 -9.53
N THR A 124 36.95 -0.72 -10.61
CA THR A 124 37.57 -1.43 -11.74
C THR A 124 38.63 -0.58 -12.43
N ILE A 125 38.32 0.69 -12.70
CA ILE A 125 39.25 1.66 -13.31
C ILE A 125 40.47 1.85 -12.40
N TRP A 126 40.25 2.04 -11.10
CA TRP A 126 41.33 2.23 -10.14
C TRP A 126 42.24 0.99 -10.05
N ASN A 127 41.64 -0.21 -10.05
CA ASN A 127 42.36 -1.48 -10.08
C ASN A 127 43.21 -1.64 -11.34
N ILE A 128 42.70 -1.22 -12.51
CA ILE A 128 43.46 -1.23 -13.77
C ILE A 128 44.63 -0.25 -13.68
N LEU A 129 44.39 1.00 -13.30
CA LEU A 129 45.42 2.04 -13.21
C LEU A 129 46.54 1.68 -12.22
N MET A 130 46.20 1.07 -11.08
CA MET A 130 47.21 0.67 -10.09
C MET A 130 47.98 -0.58 -10.50
N LYS A 131 47.37 -1.51 -11.24
CA LYS A 131 48.08 -2.65 -11.83
C LYS A 131 49.09 -2.19 -12.86
N THR A 132 48.70 -1.33 -13.80
CA THR A 132 49.61 -0.80 -14.82
C THR A 132 50.78 -0.03 -14.20
N SER A 133 50.52 0.78 -13.16
CA SER A 133 51.57 1.50 -12.43
C SER A 133 52.58 0.56 -11.74
N LYS A 134 52.11 -0.53 -11.12
CA LYS A 134 52.99 -1.52 -10.48
C LYS A 134 53.80 -2.32 -11.49
N ASP A 135 53.21 -2.67 -12.63
CA ASP A 135 53.90 -3.40 -13.70
C ASP A 135 54.96 -2.53 -14.36
N GLU A 136 54.68 -1.24 -14.57
CA GLU A 136 55.67 -0.25 -15.01
C GLU A 136 56.80 -0.09 -13.99
N GLU A 137 56.49 0.05 -12.70
CA GLU A 137 57.52 0.18 -11.66
C GLU A 137 58.36 -1.10 -11.52
N ALA A 138 57.76 -2.28 -11.65
CA ALA A 138 58.45 -3.56 -11.69
C ALA A 138 59.36 -3.67 -12.93
N ALA A 139 58.89 -3.24 -14.10
CA ALA A 139 59.69 -3.19 -15.33
C ALA A 139 60.87 -2.21 -15.22
N PHE A 140 60.66 -1.02 -14.64
CA PHE A 140 61.71 -0.05 -14.34
C PHE A 140 62.75 -0.60 -13.35
N ARG A 141 62.32 -1.27 -12.27
CA ARG A 141 63.22 -1.92 -11.30
C ARG A 141 63.99 -3.08 -11.94
N ALA A 142 63.34 -3.90 -12.77
CA ALA A 142 63.98 -4.99 -13.50
C ALA A 142 65.02 -4.47 -14.50
N LEU A 143 64.77 -3.34 -15.17
CA LEU A 143 65.73 -2.68 -16.05
C LEU A 143 66.91 -2.09 -15.26
N ARG A 144 66.65 -1.47 -14.11
CA ARG A 144 67.69 -0.93 -13.21
C ARG A 144 68.58 -2.02 -12.63
N ASN A 145 68.03 -3.18 -12.28
CA ASN A 145 68.77 -4.31 -11.72
C ASN A 145 69.50 -5.15 -12.78
N LYS A 146 69.30 -4.89 -14.08
CA LYS A 146 70.00 -5.57 -15.19
C LYS A 146 71.42 -5.06 -15.45
N LYS A 147 71.93 -4.09 -14.68
CA LYS A 147 73.34 -3.69 -14.74
C LYS A 147 73.95 -3.60 -13.34
N LEU A 148 74.70 -4.64 -12.97
CA LEU A 148 76.11 -4.58 -12.55
C LEU A 148 76.47 -5.97 -11.97
N THR A 149 76.78 -6.91 -12.86
CA THR A 149 77.68 -8.02 -12.49
C THR A 149 79.05 -7.41 -12.19
N PRO A 150 79.64 -7.60 -11.00
CA PRO A 150 80.97 -7.11 -10.70
C PRO A 150 81.98 -8.10 -11.29
N THR A 151 82.21 -8.02 -12.60
CA THR A 151 83.30 -8.74 -13.24
C THR A 151 84.29 -7.72 -13.78
N HIS A 152 85.50 -7.81 -13.25
CA HIS A 152 86.71 -7.09 -13.59
C HIS A 152 86.87 -5.65 -13.08
N GLN A 153 87.48 -5.56 -11.90
CA GLN A 153 88.38 -4.46 -11.55
C GLN A 153 89.45 -4.33 -12.65
N GLN A 154 89.48 -3.20 -13.35
CA GLN A 154 90.73 -2.63 -13.85
C GLN A 154 90.69 -1.12 -13.62
N HIS A 155 91.65 -0.65 -12.84
CA HIS A 155 91.85 0.75 -12.51
C HIS A 155 92.22 1.53 -13.77
N ALA A 156 91.36 2.46 -14.20
CA ALA A 156 91.76 3.54 -15.10
C ALA A 156 91.44 4.89 -14.44
N LYS A 157 92.47 5.72 -14.33
CA LYS A 157 92.45 7.03 -13.69
C LYS A 157 91.64 8.05 -14.53
N SER A 158 90.88 8.90 -13.84
CA SER A 158 90.22 10.19 -14.19
C SER A 158 90.76 10.97 -15.42
N PRO A 159 89.98 11.87 -16.09
CA PRO A 159 89.40 13.05 -15.42
C PRO A 159 87.98 13.53 -15.81
N ARG A 160 87.41 14.20 -14.80
CA ARG A 160 86.26 15.11 -14.75
C ARG A 160 86.01 15.93 -16.03
N PHE A 161 84.78 15.85 -16.56
CA PHE A 161 84.09 17.01 -17.11
C PHE A 161 82.58 16.94 -16.81
N SER A 162 82.15 17.97 -16.09
CA SER A 162 80.80 18.31 -15.66
C SER A 162 79.81 18.41 -16.83
N ARG A 163 78.71 17.64 -16.79
CA ARG A 163 77.52 17.92 -17.59
C ARG A 163 76.53 18.66 -16.69
N GLY A 164 76.23 19.90 -17.05
CA GLY A 164 75.32 20.79 -16.31
C GLY A 164 73.91 20.22 -16.24
N LEU A 165 73.31 20.32 -15.05
CA LEU A 165 71.89 20.11 -14.81
C LEU A 165 71.13 21.32 -15.37
N ASN A 166 70.43 21.15 -16.48
CA ASN A 166 69.42 22.11 -16.92
C ASN A 166 68.19 21.97 -16.00
N GLN A 167 67.92 22.99 -15.18
CA GLN A 167 66.62 23.17 -14.52
C GLN A 167 65.82 24.22 -15.32
N PRO A 168 64.53 24.00 -15.62
CA PRO A 168 63.69 24.99 -16.27
C PRO A 168 63.38 26.13 -15.28
N ARG A 169 63.65 27.38 -15.68
CA ARG A 169 63.14 28.55 -14.96
C ARG A 169 61.70 28.80 -15.41
N HIS A 170 60.77 28.85 -14.45
CA HIS A 170 59.45 29.44 -14.65
C HIS A 170 59.59 30.92 -15.03
N PHE A 171 58.85 31.35 -16.05
CA PHE A 171 58.59 32.77 -16.30
C PHE A 171 57.18 33.11 -15.82
N ASN A 172 57.08 34.20 -15.07
CA ASN A 172 55.86 34.97 -14.88
C ASN A 172 55.48 35.70 -16.18
#